data_AF-A0A519SCE0-F1
#
_entry.id   AF-A0A519SCE0-F1
#
_cell.length_a   1.000
_cell.length_b   1.000
_cell.length_c   1.000
_cell.angle_alpha   90.00
_cell.angle_beta   90.00
_cell.angle_gamma   90.00
#
_symmetry.space_group_name_H-M   'P 1'
#
loop_
_entity.id
_entity.type
_entity.pdbx_description
1 polymer ?
#
loop_
_entity_poly.entity_id
_entity_poly.type
_entity_poly.pdbx_seq_one_letter_code
_entity_poly.pdbx_strand_id
1 'polypeptide(L)'
;MKKHIFFDLDHTIWDFDRNAEETLNELYHTYKLNELGLNSCADFILKYTENNHQLWADYHLGKITKDFLRAERFSKTFIQLGIHPDSVPNQFEDDYVSISPTKTNLFEAAEDVLTYLQQKYTLHIISNGFKETTLTKMNLSNLNPYFENVIISEDVGVNKPNPIIFEYALDKAQASKEESIMIGDSLEADIYGALNFGMEAIFFNPLEKEKPADVKNQITHLKELLQLF
;
A
#
# COMPACT_ATOMS: atom_id res chain seq x y z
N MET A 1 27.65 2.87 -4.86
CA MET A 1 27.15 1.67 -4.15
C MET A 1 25.94 2.11 -3.37
N LYS A 2 24.84 1.34 -3.38
CA LYS A 2 23.63 1.69 -2.63
C LYS A 2 23.91 1.57 -1.12
N LYS A 3 23.27 2.44 -0.33
CA LYS A 3 23.33 2.47 1.13
C LYS A 3 21.94 2.59 1.75
N HIS A 4 21.00 3.23 1.05
CA HIS A 4 19.63 3.43 1.51
C HIS A 4 18.65 2.68 0.60
N ILE A 5 17.70 2.00 1.20
CA ILE A 5 16.59 1.34 0.50
C ILE A 5 15.28 1.93 1.02
N PHE A 6 14.50 2.47 0.11
CA PHE A 6 13.16 3.00 0.38
C PHE A 6 12.14 1.99 -0.11
N PHE A 7 11.29 1.52 0.78
CA PHE A 7 10.20 0.61 0.47
C PHE A 7 8.87 1.34 0.46
N ASP A 8 8.00 0.99 -0.48
CA ASP A 8 6.57 1.14 -0.26
C ASP A 8 6.08 0.13 0.79
N LEU A 9 4.93 0.42 1.43
CA LEU A 9 4.36 -0.43 2.46
C LEU A 9 3.28 -1.38 1.90
N ASP A 10 2.19 -0.82 1.34
CA ASP A 10 0.98 -1.57 1.00
C ASP A 10 1.17 -2.23 -0.36
N HIS A 11 0.82 -3.52 -0.51
CA HIS A 11 1.10 -4.29 -1.74
C HIS A 11 2.59 -4.54 -2.02
N THR A 12 3.49 -4.10 -1.14
CA THR A 12 4.94 -4.36 -1.21
C THR A 12 5.47 -5.18 -0.03
N ILE A 13 5.24 -4.71 1.20
CA ILE A 13 5.64 -5.42 2.43
C ILE A 13 4.41 -5.95 3.15
N TRP A 14 3.42 -5.09 3.38
CA TRP A 14 2.17 -5.42 4.04
C TRP A 14 1.17 -5.93 2.99
N ASP A 15 0.64 -7.13 3.20
CA ASP A 15 -0.24 -7.80 2.23
C ASP A 15 -1.64 -7.18 2.29
N PHE A 16 -1.81 -6.06 1.60
CA PHE A 16 -3.02 -5.26 1.70
C PHE A 16 -4.26 -6.04 1.29
N ASP A 17 -4.20 -6.77 0.18
CA ASP A 17 -5.36 -7.49 -0.35
C ASP A 17 -5.79 -8.62 0.60
N ARG A 18 -4.84 -9.40 1.15
CA ARG A 18 -5.18 -10.45 2.13
C ARG A 18 -5.75 -9.87 3.43
N ASN A 19 -5.13 -8.82 3.95
CA ASN A 19 -5.60 -8.17 5.19
C ASN A 19 -6.97 -7.50 4.99
N ALA A 20 -7.22 -6.91 3.82
CA ALA A 20 -8.51 -6.38 3.44
C ALA A 20 -9.56 -7.50 3.32
N GLU A 21 -9.24 -8.61 2.65
CA GLU A 21 -10.11 -9.77 2.52
C GLU A 21 -10.53 -10.33 3.88
N GLU A 22 -9.59 -10.54 4.80
CA GLU A 22 -9.89 -11.02 6.16
C GLU A 22 -10.82 -10.07 6.91
N THR A 23 -10.59 -8.76 6.79
CA THR A 23 -11.42 -7.73 7.43
C THR A 23 -12.81 -7.66 6.83
N LEU A 24 -12.93 -7.74 5.51
CA LEU A 24 -14.22 -7.67 4.81
C LEU A 24 -15.06 -8.91 5.07
N ASN A 25 -14.43 -10.09 5.16
CA ASN A 25 -15.11 -11.31 5.59
C ASN A 25 -15.70 -11.14 7.00
N GLU A 26 -14.91 -10.61 7.95
CA GLU A 26 -15.36 -10.35 9.31
C GLU A 26 -16.55 -9.36 9.34
N LEU A 27 -16.43 -8.25 8.61
CA LEU A 27 -17.48 -7.24 8.55
C LEU A 27 -18.74 -7.71 7.82
N TYR A 28 -18.58 -8.54 6.77
CA TYR A 28 -19.71 -9.13 6.05
C TYR A 28 -20.61 -9.92 7.00
N HIS A 29 -20.02 -10.72 7.88
CA HIS A 29 -20.75 -11.49 8.88
C HIS A 29 -21.28 -10.62 10.03
N THR A 30 -20.47 -9.67 10.52
CA THR A 30 -20.86 -8.76 11.61
C THR A 30 -22.08 -7.93 11.24
N TYR A 31 -22.11 -7.38 10.03
CA TYR A 31 -23.22 -6.58 9.51
C TYR A 31 -24.32 -7.42 8.83
N LYS A 32 -24.17 -8.75 8.80
CA LYS A 32 -25.14 -9.68 8.19
C LYS A 32 -25.55 -9.24 6.78
N LEU A 33 -24.56 -8.93 5.94
CA LEU A 33 -24.80 -8.34 4.62
C LEU A 33 -25.66 -9.25 3.71
N ASN A 34 -25.69 -10.56 3.98
CA ASN A 34 -26.61 -11.50 3.35
C ASN A 34 -28.08 -11.18 3.64
N GLU A 35 -28.43 -10.72 4.84
CA GLU A 35 -29.80 -10.29 5.18
C GLU A 35 -30.18 -8.99 4.46
N LEU A 36 -29.20 -8.21 3.98
CA LEU A 36 -29.40 -7.00 3.18
C LEU A 36 -29.52 -7.27 1.67
N GLY A 37 -29.26 -8.50 1.23
CA GLY A 37 -29.34 -8.90 -0.19
C GLY A 37 -27.99 -9.19 -0.84
N LEU A 38 -26.85 -9.02 -0.15
CA LEU A 38 -25.54 -9.45 -0.64
C LEU A 38 -25.34 -10.94 -0.33
N ASN A 39 -25.75 -11.82 -1.24
CA ASN A 39 -25.73 -13.27 -0.98
C ASN A 39 -24.35 -13.94 -1.11
N SER A 40 -23.32 -13.21 -1.52
CA SER A 40 -21.98 -13.74 -1.80
C SER A 40 -20.92 -12.81 -1.22
N CYS A 41 -20.23 -13.29 -0.17
CA CYS A 41 -19.10 -12.57 0.42
C CYS A 41 -17.95 -12.43 -0.60
N ALA A 42 -17.70 -13.46 -1.40
CA ALA A 42 -16.68 -13.43 -2.45
C ALA A 42 -16.96 -12.35 -3.50
N ASP A 43 -18.21 -12.22 -3.98
CA ASP A 43 -18.55 -11.18 -4.95
C ASP A 43 -18.47 -9.77 -4.34
N PHE A 44 -18.81 -9.64 -3.04
CA PHE A 44 -18.64 -8.38 -2.31
C PHE A 44 -17.17 -7.97 -2.23
N ILE A 45 -16.29 -8.88 -1.83
CA ILE A 45 -14.85 -8.63 -1.72
C ILE A 45 -14.24 -8.33 -3.09
N LEU A 46 -14.58 -9.11 -4.12
CA LEU A 46 -14.12 -8.87 -5.48
C LEU A 46 -14.51 -7.46 -5.97
N LYS A 47 -15.77 -7.08 -5.79
CA LYS A 47 -16.28 -5.77 -6.21
C LYS A 47 -15.65 -4.63 -5.41
N TYR A 48 -15.44 -4.83 -4.10
CA TYR A 48 -14.72 -3.89 -3.26
C TYR A 48 -13.29 -3.69 -3.77
N THR A 49 -12.55 -4.77 -4.02
CA THR A 49 -11.15 -4.71 -4.44
C THR A 49 -10.99 -3.94 -5.74
N GLU A 50 -11.84 -4.21 -6.74
CA GLU A 50 -11.87 -3.45 -8.00
C GLU A 50 -12.10 -1.94 -7.78
N ASN A 51 -13.12 -1.59 -7.00
CA ASN A 51 -13.47 -0.19 -6.73
C ASN A 51 -12.38 0.52 -5.91
N ASN A 52 -11.84 -0.16 -4.90
CA ASN A 52 -10.81 0.38 -4.02
C ASN A 52 -9.50 0.60 -4.79
N HIS A 53 -9.04 -0.35 -5.61
CA HIS A 53 -7.86 -0.19 -6.45
C HIS A 53 -8.00 1.00 -7.41
N GLN A 54 -9.16 1.17 -8.04
CA GLN A 54 -9.41 2.32 -8.92
C GLN A 54 -9.33 3.65 -8.16
N LEU A 55 -9.98 3.75 -6.99
CA LEU A 55 -9.97 4.97 -6.19
C LEU A 55 -8.57 5.29 -5.65
N TRP A 56 -7.81 4.29 -5.22
CA TRP A 56 -6.41 4.50 -4.80
C TRP A 56 -5.53 4.98 -5.94
N ALA A 57 -5.69 4.45 -7.16
CA ALA A 57 -4.97 4.96 -8.33
C ALA A 57 -5.26 6.45 -8.59
N ASP A 58 -6.51 6.89 -8.46
CA ASP A 58 -6.87 8.30 -8.59
C ASP A 58 -6.36 9.16 -7.42
N TYR A 59 -6.32 8.61 -6.20
CA TYR A 59 -5.78 9.28 -5.02
C TYR A 59 -4.26 9.48 -5.11
N HIS A 60 -3.51 8.48 -5.57
CA HIS A 60 -2.07 8.60 -5.82
C HIS A 60 -1.74 9.73 -6.79
N LEU A 61 -2.58 9.92 -7.81
CA LEU A 61 -2.44 10.99 -8.79
C LEU A 61 -3.03 12.34 -8.32
N GLY A 62 -3.49 12.44 -7.07
CA GLY A 62 -4.05 13.66 -6.49
C GLY A 62 -5.37 14.11 -7.12
N LYS A 63 -6.09 13.22 -7.82
CA LYS A 63 -7.37 13.54 -8.47
C LYS A 63 -8.54 13.57 -7.51
N ILE A 64 -8.44 12.82 -6.42
CA ILE A 64 -9.45 12.74 -5.36
C ILE A 64 -8.80 12.95 -3.99
N THR A 65 -9.60 13.32 -3.00
CA THR A 65 -9.17 13.47 -1.61
C THR A 65 -9.33 12.15 -0.84
N LYS A 66 -8.67 12.06 0.32
CA LYS A 66 -8.89 10.98 1.30
C LYS A 66 -10.35 10.83 1.67
N ASP A 67 -11.02 11.94 1.98
CA ASP A 67 -12.44 11.94 2.38
C ASP A 67 -13.34 11.40 1.27
N PHE A 68 -13.05 11.77 0.02
CA PHE A 68 -13.77 11.23 -1.14
C PHE A 68 -13.53 9.73 -1.30
N LEU A 69 -12.27 9.28 -1.23
CA LEU A 69 -11.94 7.85 -1.33
C LEU A 69 -12.69 7.02 -0.28
N ARG A 70 -12.67 7.46 0.98
CA ARG A 70 -13.32 6.79 2.10
C ARG A 70 -14.83 6.72 1.91
N ALA A 71 -15.46 7.84 1.58
CA ALA A 71 -16.91 7.92 1.37
C ALA A 71 -17.36 7.07 0.17
N GLU A 72 -16.56 7.02 -0.89
CA GLU A 72 -16.96 6.41 -2.16
C GLU A 72 -16.75 4.89 -2.19
N ARG A 73 -15.63 4.36 -1.68
CA ARG A 73 -15.24 2.95 -1.91
C ARG A 73 -16.29 1.92 -1.48
N PHE A 74 -16.94 2.13 -0.33
CA PHE A 74 -17.98 1.23 0.16
C PHE A 74 -19.33 1.55 -0.45
N SER A 75 -19.72 2.83 -0.47
CA SER A 75 -20.98 3.27 -1.07
C SER A 75 -21.13 2.75 -2.49
N LYS A 76 -20.11 2.98 -3.34
CA LYS A 76 -20.05 2.49 -4.71
C LYS A 76 -20.15 0.97 -4.80
N THR A 77 -19.45 0.24 -3.93
CA THR A 77 -19.48 -1.23 -3.88
C THR A 77 -20.86 -1.77 -3.54
N PHE A 78 -21.48 -1.26 -2.47
CA PHE A 78 -22.83 -1.68 -2.05
C PHE A 78 -23.87 -1.40 -3.14
N ILE A 79 -23.87 -0.20 -3.71
CA ILE A 79 -24.84 0.21 -4.74
C ILE A 79 -24.69 -0.65 -6.01
N GLN A 80 -23.47 -0.91 -6.46
CA GLN A 80 -23.22 -1.73 -7.64
C GLN A 80 -23.66 -3.19 -7.46
N LEU A 81 -23.73 -3.67 -6.21
CA LEU A 81 -24.23 -4.99 -5.87
C LEU A 81 -25.74 -5.01 -5.55
N GLY A 82 -26.44 -3.89 -5.80
CA GLY A 82 -27.90 -3.81 -5.70
C GLY A 82 -28.44 -3.42 -4.33
N ILE A 83 -27.58 -3.01 -3.40
CA ILE A 83 -28.03 -2.49 -2.09
C ILE A 83 -28.50 -1.05 -2.25
N HIS A 84 -29.70 -0.77 -1.73
CA HIS A 84 -30.24 0.59 -1.71
C HIS A 84 -29.34 1.50 -0.85
N PRO A 85 -29.05 2.75 -1.26
CA PRO A 85 -28.18 3.66 -0.51
C PRO A 85 -28.54 3.80 0.97
N ASP A 86 -29.84 3.89 1.30
CA ASP A 86 -30.33 4.00 2.68
C ASP A 86 -30.13 2.72 3.53
N SER A 87 -29.80 1.60 2.89
CA SER A 87 -29.53 0.33 3.55
C SER A 87 -28.04 0.08 3.78
N VAL A 88 -27.17 0.97 3.30
CA VAL A 88 -25.72 0.87 3.53
C VAL A 88 -25.44 1.15 5.02
N PRO A 89 -24.72 0.27 5.74
CA PRO A 89 -24.44 0.53 7.14
C PRO A 89 -23.48 1.71 7.30
N ASN A 90 -23.95 2.79 7.95
CA ASN A 90 -23.18 4.03 8.12
C ASN A 90 -21.82 3.84 8.79
N GLN A 91 -21.72 2.87 9.70
CA GLN A 91 -20.53 2.60 10.52
C GLN A 91 -19.52 1.66 9.81
N PHE A 92 -19.88 1.07 8.67
CA PHE A 92 -19.09 0.03 8.00
C PHE A 92 -17.68 0.52 7.63
N GLU A 93 -17.58 1.76 7.14
CA GLU A 93 -16.32 2.35 6.69
C GLU A 93 -15.37 2.62 7.87
N ASP A 94 -15.89 3.20 8.94
CA ASP A 94 -15.12 3.50 10.15
C ASP A 94 -14.64 2.21 10.82
N ASP A 95 -15.50 1.18 10.88
CA ASP A 95 -15.11 -0.12 11.41
C ASP A 95 -14.03 -0.77 10.53
N TYR A 96 -14.15 -0.70 9.21
CA TYR A 96 -13.10 -1.18 8.30
C TYR A 96 -11.77 -0.45 8.52
N VAL A 97 -11.77 0.88 8.65
CA VAL A 97 -10.55 1.66 8.91
C VAL A 97 -9.94 1.33 10.27
N SER A 98 -10.76 1.00 11.27
CA SER A 98 -10.28 0.62 12.60
C SER A 98 -9.72 -0.80 12.66
N ILE A 99 -10.31 -1.76 11.93
CA ILE A 99 -9.97 -3.19 12.00
C ILE A 99 -8.89 -3.57 10.98
N SER A 100 -8.98 -3.07 9.75
CA SER A 100 -8.05 -3.46 8.68
C SER A 100 -6.56 -3.29 9.04
N PRO A 101 -6.11 -2.17 9.62
CA PRO A 101 -4.70 -2.00 9.96
C PRO A 101 -4.24 -2.83 11.17
N THR A 102 -5.16 -3.54 11.87
CA THR A 102 -4.79 -4.45 12.95
C THR A 102 -4.43 -5.85 12.47
N LYS A 103 -4.71 -6.17 11.20
CA LYS A 103 -4.25 -7.41 10.58
C LYS A 103 -2.76 -7.32 10.30
N THR A 104 -2.06 -8.46 10.34
CA THR A 104 -0.59 -8.48 10.36
C THR A 104 0.03 -9.30 9.24
N ASN A 105 -0.74 -9.67 8.20
CA ASN A 105 -0.18 -10.44 7.10
C ASN A 105 0.83 -9.58 6.32
N LEU A 106 2.00 -10.14 6.07
CA LEU A 106 3.05 -9.59 5.24
C LEU A 106 3.21 -10.46 3.99
N PHE A 107 3.79 -9.89 2.93
CA PHE A 107 4.20 -10.68 1.77
C PHE A 107 5.22 -11.75 2.18
N GLU A 108 5.19 -12.88 1.47
CA GLU A 108 6.10 -13.99 1.74
C GLU A 108 7.57 -13.53 1.72
N ALA A 109 8.34 -14.01 2.70
CA ALA A 109 9.74 -13.66 2.94
C ALA A 109 10.02 -12.19 3.31
N ALA A 110 9.01 -11.34 3.57
CA ALA A 110 9.24 -9.94 3.96
C ALA A 110 10.16 -9.82 5.19
N GLU A 111 9.87 -10.52 6.29
CA GLU A 111 10.69 -10.46 7.51
C GLU A 111 12.13 -10.94 7.29
N ASP A 112 12.32 -12.05 6.57
CA ASP A 112 13.64 -12.60 6.25
C ASP A 112 14.47 -11.61 5.42
N VAL A 113 13.84 -10.98 4.42
CA VAL A 113 14.46 -10.00 3.55
C VAL A 113 14.81 -8.72 4.30
N LEU A 114 13.89 -8.19 5.10
CA LEU A 114 14.17 -6.99 5.91
C LEU A 114 15.29 -7.25 6.93
N THR A 115 15.28 -8.42 7.58
CA THR A 115 16.33 -8.86 8.52
C THR A 115 17.70 -8.97 7.85
N TYR A 116 17.74 -9.44 6.60
CA TYR A 116 18.97 -9.50 5.81
C TYR A 116 19.44 -8.11 5.39
N LEU A 117 18.55 -7.29 4.83
CA LEU A 117 18.90 -6.00 4.25
C LEU A 117 19.34 -4.99 5.33
N GLN A 118 18.71 -4.98 6.51
CA GLN A 118 19.08 -4.06 7.59
C GLN A 118 20.52 -4.24 8.09
N GLN A 119 21.15 -5.40 7.84
CA GLN A 119 22.56 -5.65 8.21
C GLN A 119 23.55 -4.91 7.30
N LYS A 120 23.08 -4.45 6.13
CA LYS A 120 23.93 -3.90 5.06
C LYS A 120 23.50 -2.50 4.60
N TYR A 121 22.21 -2.19 4.74
CA TYR A 121 21.58 -0.97 4.25
C TYR A 121 20.72 -0.34 5.33
N THR A 122 20.55 0.98 5.26
CA THR A 122 19.53 1.66 6.05
C THR A 122 18.20 1.61 5.32
N LEU A 123 17.16 1.10 5.99
CA LEU A 123 15.84 0.93 5.39
C LEU A 123 14.90 2.07 5.80
N HIS A 124 14.06 2.50 4.87
CA HIS A 124 13.06 3.55 5.07
C HIS A 124 11.74 3.15 4.41
N ILE A 125 10.62 3.68 4.90
CA ILE A 125 9.31 3.58 4.23
C ILE A 125 9.00 4.91 3.54
N ILE A 126 8.43 4.87 2.34
CA ILE A 126 7.68 5.98 1.73
C ILE A 126 6.29 5.46 1.37
N SER A 127 5.25 5.96 2.02
CA SER A 127 3.86 5.48 1.83
C SER A 127 2.90 6.62 1.51
N ASN A 128 1.95 6.35 0.60
CA ASN A 128 0.78 7.20 0.36
C ASN A 128 -0.40 6.88 1.30
N GLY A 129 -0.26 5.89 2.18
CA GLY A 129 -1.30 5.47 3.11
C GLY A 129 -1.68 6.55 4.12
N PHE A 130 -2.82 6.39 4.77
CA PHE A 130 -3.26 7.32 5.81
C PHE A 130 -2.38 7.16 7.05
N LYS A 131 -2.00 8.28 7.68
CA LYS A 131 -1.01 8.28 8.77
C LYS A 131 -1.38 7.34 9.90
N GLU A 132 -2.61 7.43 10.39
CA GLU A 132 -3.08 6.62 11.50
C GLU A 132 -3.03 5.12 11.18
N THR A 133 -3.48 4.72 9.99
CA THR A 133 -3.49 3.31 9.58
C THR A 133 -2.09 2.81 9.28
N THR A 134 -1.25 3.61 8.62
CA THR A 134 0.16 3.28 8.36
C THR A 134 0.94 3.05 9.65
N LEU A 135 0.83 3.95 10.63
CA LEU A 135 1.52 3.79 11.93
C LEU A 135 1.01 2.56 12.69
N THR A 136 -0.29 2.26 12.61
CA THR A 136 -0.89 1.08 13.23
C THR A 136 -0.35 -0.21 12.60
N LYS A 137 -0.33 -0.31 11.26
CA LYS A 137 0.27 -1.45 10.52
C LYS A 137 1.73 -1.65 10.91
N MET A 138 2.52 -0.58 10.88
CA MET A 138 3.96 -0.64 11.20
C MET A 138 4.21 -1.16 12.61
N ASN A 139 3.39 -0.76 13.57
CA ASN A 139 3.50 -1.20 14.95
C ASN A 139 3.04 -2.65 15.13
N LEU A 140 1.84 -2.99 14.68
CA LEU A 140 1.22 -4.30 14.94
C LEU A 140 1.85 -5.44 14.14
N SER A 141 2.41 -5.14 12.96
CA SER A 141 3.20 -6.10 12.17
C SER A 141 4.68 -6.14 12.56
N ASN A 142 5.09 -5.53 13.68
CA ASN A 142 6.48 -5.46 14.15
C ASN A 142 7.48 -4.96 13.10
N LEU A 143 7.07 -4.02 12.24
CA LEU A 143 7.93 -3.48 11.18
C LEU A 143 8.84 -2.35 11.67
N ASN A 144 8.43 -1.60 12.69
CA ASN A 144 9.20 -0.46 13.23
C ASN A 144 10.69 -0.72 13.47
N PRO A 145 11.13 -1.88 14.00
CA PRO A 145 12.55 -2.15 14.23
C PRO A 145 13.44 -2.17 12.97
N TYR A 146 12.85 -2.39 11.78
CA TYR A 146 13.61 -2.49 10.53
C TYR A 146 13.89 -1.13 9.88
N PHE A 147 13.09 -0.11 10.17
CA PHE A 147 13.07 1.14 9.40
C PHE A 147 13.50 2.33 10.25
N GLU A 148 14.49 3.08 9.75
CA GLU A 148 14.97 4.31 10.41
C GLU A 148 13.95 5.45 10.26
N ASN A 149 13.36 5.58 9.08
CA ASN A 149 12.34 6.59 8.81
C ASN A 149 11.08 5.97 8.19
N VAL A 150 9.93 6.49 8.61
CA VAL A 150 8.62 6.22 8.00
C VAL A 150 8.08 7.53 7.45
N ILE A 151 8.18 7.70 6.13
CA ILE A 151 7.71 8.89 5.41
C ILE A 151 6.31 8.63 4.90
N ILE A 152 5.36 9.48 5.31
CA ILE A 152 3.94 9.35 5.00
C ILE A 152 3.51 10.61 4.25
N SER A 153 2.82 10.45 3.12
CA SER A 153 2.43 11.57 2.27
C SER A 153 1.58 12.63 2.97
N GLU A 154 0.73 12.24 3.94
CA GLU A 154 -0.06 13.17 4.75
C GLU A 154 0.81 14.14 5.57
N ASP A 155 1.99 13.69 6.02
CA ASP A 155 2.93 14.54 6.77
C ASP A 155 3.72 15.50 5.85
N VAL A 156 3.89 15.12 4.57
CA VAL A 156 4.60 15.93 3.57
C VAL A 156 3.64 16.88 2.84
N GLY A 157 2.36 16.52 2.74
CA GLY A 157 1.33 17.27 2.02
C GLY A 157 1.20 16.93 0.53
N VAL A 158 1.99 15.98 0.02
CA VAL A 158 1.90 15.48 -1.36
C VAL A 158 2.11 13.97 -1.43
N ASN A 159 1.39 13.31 -2.34
CA ASN A 159 1.53 11.88 -2.62
C ASN A 159 2.67 11.61 -3.60
N LYS A 160 3.29 10.42 -3.52
CA LYS A 160 3.98 9.81 -4.66
C LYS A 160 2.99 9.75 -5.84
N PRO A 161 3.37 10.14 -7.08
CA PRO A 161 4.74 10.30 -7.58
C PRO A 161 5.33 11.72 -7.52
N ASN A 162 4.77 12.63 -6.73
CA ASN A 162 5.29 14.00 -6.65
C ASN A 162 6.77 14.00 -6.20
N PRO A 163 7.70 14.69 -6.89
CA PRO A 163 9.12 14.68 -6.54
C PRO A 163 9.41 15.18 -5.10
N ILE A 164 8.56 16.03 -4.54
CA ILE A 164 8.74 16.62 -3.20
C ILE A 164 8.77 15.53 -2.11
N ILE A 165 7.98 14.46 -2.21
CA ILE A 165 8.01 13.39 -1.19
C ILE A 165 9.31 12.59 -1.23
N PHE A 166 9.88 12.38 -2.42
CA PHE A 166 11.16 11.71 -2.57
C PHE A 166 12.32 12.60 -2.09
N GLU A 167 12.27 13.90 -2.38
CA GLU A 167 13.23 14.89 -1.85
C GLU A 167 13.19 14.93 -0.32
N TYR A 168 11.99 15.06 0.26
CA TYR A 168 11.80 15.03 1.70
C TYR A 168 12.32 13.72 2.33
N ALA A 169 12.09 12.58 1.67
CA ALA A 169 12.56 11.29 2.16
C ALA A 169 14.09 11.18 2.16
N LEU A 170 14.76 11.66 1.11
CA LEU A 170 16.23 11.71 1.05
C LEU A 170 16.81 12.67 2.09
N ASP A 171 16.23 13.86 2.24
CA ASP A 171 16.64 14.84 3.25
C ASP A 171 16.50 14.25 4.66
N LYS A 172 15.39 13.57 4.95
CA LYS A 172 15.17 12.93 6.24
C LYS A 172 16.18 11.83 6.51
N ALA A 173 16.50 11.03 5.49
CA ALA A 173 17.48 9.95 5.56
C ALA A 173 18.94 10.43 5.49
N GLN A 174 19.19 11.73 5.26
CA GLN A 174 20.51 12.31 5.00
C GLN A 174 21.24 11.55 3.86
N ALA A 175 20.49 11.20 2.82
CA ALA A 175 20.93 10.34 1.73
C ALA A 175 20.96 11.09 0.39
N SER A 176 21.78 10.60 -0.55
CA SER A 176 21.78 11.06 -1.96
C SER A 176 21.01 10.11 -2.87
N LYS A 177 20.58 10.60 -4.05
CA LYS A 177 19.85 9.78 -5.05
C LYS A 177 20.71 8.61 -5.53
N GLU A 178 22.00 8.84 -5.72
CA GLU A 178 22.96 7.89 -6.28
C GLU A 178 23.17 6.68 -5.37
N GLU A 179 23.05 6.86 -4.06
CA GLU A 179 23.17 5.79 -3.06
C GLU A 179 21.81 5.23 -2.58
N SER A 180 20.71 5.68 -3.19
CA SER A 180 19.34 5.30 -2.82
C SER A 180 18.64 4.50 -3.92
N ILE A 181 17.69 3.68 -3.52
CA ILE A 181 16.84 2.90 -4.43
C ILE A 181 15.43 2.74 -3.84
N MET A 182 14.42 2.87 -4.69
CA MET A 182 13.02 2.64 -4.35
C MET A 182 12.60 1.20 -4.70
N ILE A 183 11.80 0.57 -3.84
CA ILE A 183 11.19 -0.74 -4.09
C ILE A 183 9.70 -0.60 -3.79
N GLY A 184 8.85 -0.88 -4.78
CA GLY A 184 7.40 -0.75 -4.64
C GLY A 184 6.65 -1.46 -5.75
N ASP A 185 5.33 -1.60 -5.60
CA ASP A 185 4.45 -2.25 -6.56
C ASP A 185 3.78 -1.27 -7.53
N SER A 186 3.68 0.01 -7.16
CA SER A 186 2.98 0.98 -8.00
C SER A 186 3.89 1.49 -9.11
N LEU A 187 3.63 1.08 -10.35
CA LEU A 187 4.33 1.62 -11.52
C LEU A 187 4.32 3.15 -11.53
N GLU A 188 3.15 3.76 -11.36
CA GLU A 188 3.01 5.21 -11.40
C GLU A 188 3.59 5.88 -10.16
N ALA A 189 3.19 5.45 -8.96
CA ALA A 189 3.58 6.14 -7.73
C ALA A 189 5.04 5.88 -7.36
N ASP A 190 5.49 4.64 -7.38
CA ASP A 190 6.81 4.24 -6.87
C ASP A 190 7.86 4.28 -7.96
N ILE A 191 7.60 3.59 -9.07
CA ILE A 191 8.63 3.30 -10.08
C ILE A 191 8.88 4.53 -10.93
N TYR A 192 7.86 5.03 -11.61
CA TYR A 192 7.98 6.26 -12.40
C TYR A 192 8.18 7.48 -11.52
N GLY A 193 7.60 7.51 -10.30
CA GLY A 193 7.90 8.55 -9.32
C GLY A 193 9.38 8.65 -8.99
N ALA A 194 10.01 7.54 -8.59
CA ALA A 194 11.44 7.50 -8.28
C ALA A 194 12.32 7.79 -9.52
N LEU A 195 12.03 7.15 -10.67
CA LEU A 195 12.82 7.32 -11.89
C LEU A 195 12.77 8.75 -12.41
N ASN A 196 11.60 9.40 -12.43
CA ASN A 196 11.46 10.79 -12.84
C ASN A 196 12.15 11.76 -11.86
N PHE A 197 12.21 11.41 -10.58
CA PHE A 197 12.99 12.13 -9.59
C PHE A 197 14.50 11.91 -9.74
N GLY A 198 14.94 10.91 -10.52
CA GLY A 198 16.34 10.56 -10.73
C GLY A 198 16.89 9.53 -9.74
N MET A 199 16.02 8.80 -9.04
CA MET A 199 16.36 7.70 -8.14
C MET A 199 16.10 6.36 -8.83
N GLU A 200 16.96 5.38 -8.61
CA GLU A 200 16.74 4.03 -9.13
C GLU A 200 15.52 3.37 -8.47
N ALA A 201 14.88 2.45 -9.19
CA ALA A 201 13.73 1.71 -8.69
C ALA A 201 13.78 0.22 -9.08
N ILE A 202 13.18 -0.62 -8.24
CA ILE A 202 12.88 -2.03 -8.49
C ILE A 202 11.37 -2.20 -8.39
N PHE A 203 10.75 -2.67 -9.46
CA PHE A 203 9.32 -2.97 -9.50
C PHE A 203 9.03 -4.32 -8.86
N PHE A 204 8.23 -4.33 -7.79
CA PHE A 204 7.68 -5.54 -7.21
C PHE A 204 6.36 -5.92 -7.91
N ASN A 205 6.37 -7.03 -8.64
CA ASN A 205 5.27 -7.47 -9.49
C ASN A 205 4.83 -8.90 -9.14
N PRO A 206 4.26 -9.12 -7.95
CA PRO A 206 3.92 -10.47 -7.48
C PRO A 206 2.82 -11.16 -8.30
N LEU A 207 2.07 -10.39 -9.07
CA LEU A 207 1.02 -10.90 -9.96
C LEU A 207 1.54 -11.26 -11.36
N GLU A 208 2.85 -11.09 -11.61
CA GLU A 208 3.49 -11.35 -12.90
C GLU A 208 2.77 -10.68 -14.10
N LYS A 209 2.22 -9.49 -13.86
CA LYS A 209 1.61 -8.67 -14.94
C LYS A 209 2.68 -8.32 -15.98
N GLU A 210 2.26 -8.01 -17.20
CA GLU A 210 3.19 -7.61 -18.25
C GLU A 210 4.02 -6.39 -17.79
N LYS A 211 5.34 -6.59 -17.66
CA LYS A 211 6.26 -5.54 -17.26
C LYS A 211 6.45 -4.55 -18.42
N PRO A 212 6.30 -3.23 -18.20
CA PRO A 212 6.64 -2.23 -19.19
C PRO A 212 8.09 -2.37 -19.70
N ALA A 213 8.31 -2.07 -20.98
CA ALA A 213 9.61 -2.27 -21.62
C ALA A 213 10.70 -1.33 -21.07
N ASP A 214 10.29 -0.16 -20.58
CA ASP A 214 11.13 0.91 -20.01
C ASP A 214 11.50 0.67 -18.54
N VAL A 215 10.75 -0.17 -17.82
CA VAL A 215 11.10 -0.60 -16.45
C VAL A 215 12.22 -1.63 -16.51
N LYS A 216 13.41 -1.26 -16.03
CA LYS A 216 14.63 -2.09 -16.14
C LYS A 216 14.66 -3.24 -15.15
N ASN A 217 14.34 -2.97 -13.88
CA ASN A 217 14.46 -3.93 -12.79
C ASN A 217 13.08 -4.33 -12.29
N GLN A 218 12.84 -5.63 -12.16
CA GLN A 218 11.68 -6.17 -11.48
C GLN A 218 12.08 -7.35 -10.60
N ILE A 219 11.23 -7.63 -9.63
CA ILE A 219 11.17 -8.88 -8.88
C ILE A 219 9.71 -9.31 -8.82
N THR A 220 9.44 -10.61 -8.82
CA THR A 220 8.10 -11.17 -8.61
C THR A 220 7.96 -11.75 -7.21
N HIS A 221 9.07 -11.93 -6.48
CA HIS A 221 9.08 -12.38 -5.10
C HIS A 221 10.14 -11.63 -4.27
N LEU A 222 9.80 -11.20 -3.04
CA LEU A 222 10.72 -10.41 -2.20
C LEU A 222 12.07 -11.10 -1.94
N LYS A 223 12.06 -12.44 -1.82
CA LYS A 223 13.28 -13.27 -1.69
C LYS A 223 14.34 -13.04 -2.77
N GLU A 224 13.99 -12.55 -3.95
CA GLU A 224 14.96 -12.19 -4.99
C GLU A 224 15.90 -11.06 -4.55
N LEU A 225 15.46 -10.21 -3.61
CA LEU A 225 16.29 -9.15 -3.02
C LEU A 225 17.51 -9.71 -2.27
N LEU A 226 17.45 -10.95 -1.79
CA LEU A 226 18.61 -11.61 -1.14
C LEU A 226 19.78 -11.86 -2.11
N GLN A 227 19.50 -11.92 -3.41
CA GLN A 227 20.51 -12.13 -4.45
C GLN A 227 20.98 -10.81 -5.09
N LEU A 228 20.11 -9.79 -5.10
CA LEU A 228 20.40 -8.48 -5.67
C LEU A 228 21.26 -7.60 -4.74
N PHE A 229 21.27 -7.88 -3.44
CA PHE A 229 21.91 -7.08 -2.39
C PHE A 229 22.79 -7.91 -1.44
#